data_AF-A0A6A7A052-F1
#
_entry.id   AF-A0A6A7A052-F1
#
_cell.length_a   1.000
_cell.length_b   1.000
_cell.length_c   1.000
_cell.angle_alpha   90.00
_cell.angle_beta   90.00
_cell.angle_gamma   90.00
#
_symmetry.space_group_name_H-M   'P 1'
#
loop_
_entity.id
_entity.type
_entity.pdbx_description
1 polymer ?
#
loop_
_entity_poly.entity_id
_entity_poly.type
_entity_poly.pdbx_seq_one_letter_code
_entity_poly.pdbx_strand_id
1 'polypeptide(L)'
;MPRVTPCRVLKLLAWPWFIMLGLYFFLPSPAIPLHQREAYIQSRLAYGHTVITALDYTPFQKESRSDCYDCTDVLIHWRLVNSGRDVMLRSSDYDYDDGGVVNLTDVVRSAREWNEERWGGKEGEKWTPYFSGPLTMDGIPGGSTDEEINMPWFHAVDQKLIQYNMHNLQASIVAQAVVPEPGIVQIWRAAYVAGALNATAGPGDGEASTYDEMMLHKQDSDFLASFHLVESWENTLVVVKHLAGALPSRTYPLRRALLVPLGPFIAIPFILMSELCDFMSPFVWFIVAWMGLLVGFVGYRKMLESGNMPGLCWPVQFVGRWRRKNRRQKERRVWGPAGPVDVVAEGSSFDEEKGVGLRRPDNVRLGKL
;
A
#
# COMPACT_ATOMS: atom_id res chain seq x y z
N MET A 1 45.36 8.71 -11.75
CA MET A 1 44.14 8.26 -12.48
C MET A 1 43.69 6.92 -11.89
N PRO A 2 42.48 6.81 -11.33
CA PRO A 2 41.99 5.54 -10.79
C PRO A 2 41.81 4.53 -11.92
N ARG A 3 42.45 3.35 -11.81
CA ARG A 3 42.27 2.27 -12.78
C ARG A 3 40.86 1.70 -12.66
N VAL A 4 40.05 1.87 -13.70
CA VAL A 4 38.74 1.22 -13.85
C VAL A 4 39.02 -0.24 -14.19
N THR A 5 38.76 -1.14 -13.26
CA THR A 5 38.88 -2.59 -13.48
C THR A 5 37.48 -3.18 -13.62
N PRO A 6 37.29 -4.24 -14.44
CA PRO A 6 35.97 -4.87 -14.63
C PRO A 6 35.30 -5.27 -13.31
N CYS A 7 36.10 -5.69 -12.32
CA CYS A 7 35.62 -6.04 -10.99
C CYS A 7 35.06 -4.82 -10.22
N ARG A 8 35.60 -3.61 -10.41
CA ARG A 8 35.05 -2.39 -9.81
C ARG A 8 33.71 -1.99 -10.43
N VAL A 9 33.57 -2.13 -11.75
CA VAL A 9 32.30 -1.87 -12.46
C VAL A 9 31.23 -2.86 -11.99
N LEU A 10 31.56 -4.15 -11.92
CA LEU A 10 30.62 -5.18 -11.44
C LEU A 10 30.18 -4.95 -9.99
N LYS A 11 31.11 -4.56 -9.11
CA LYS A 11 30.76 -4.19 -7.72
C LYS A 11 29.84 -2.97 -7.68
N LEU A 12 30.11 -1.96 -8.50
CA LEU A 12 29.31 -0.74 -8.56
C LEU A 12 27.89 -1.03 -9.09
N LEU A 13 27.75 -1.97 -10.02
CA LEU A 13 26.45 -2.44 -10.51
C LEU A 13 25.71 -3.34 -9.51
N ALA A 14 26.42 -4.20 -8.78
CA ALA A 14 25.80 -5.14 -7.83
C ALA A 14 25.44 -4.49 -6.49
N TRP A 15 26.16 -3.45 -6.06
CA TRP A 15 25.97 -2.80 -4.76
C TRP A 15 24.56 -2.20 -4.56
N PRO A 16 23.95 -1.49 -5.54
CA PRO A 16 22.56 -1.05 -5.46
C PRO A 16 21.60 -2.21 -5.19
N TRP A 17 21.79 -3.36 -5.84
CA TRP A 17 20.95 -4.54 -5.61
C TRP A 17 21.09 -5.08 -4.20
N PHE A 18 22.32 -5.21 -3.67
CA PHE A 18 22.52 -5.64 -2.28
C PHE A 18 21.95 -4.65 -1.28
N ILE A 19 22.05 -3.34 -1.53
CA ILE A 19 21.41 -2.33 -0.69
C ILE A 19 19.89 -2.48 -0.76
N MET A 20 19.29 -2.60 -1.94
CA MET A 20 17.84 -2.77 -2.11
C MET A 20 17.33 -4.04 -1.43
N LEU A 21 18.05 -5.14 -1.57
CA LEU A 21 17.74 -6.43 -0.97
C LEU A 21 17.94 -6.39 0.56
N GLY A 22 18.94 -5.65 1.03
CA GLY A 22 19.12 -5.33 2.44
C GLY A 22 17.96 -4.48 2.99
N LEU A 23 17.61 -3.38 2.33
CA LEU A 23 16.48 -2.54 2.70
C LEU A 23 15.18 -3.34 2.73
N TYR A 24 14.97 -4.26 1.79
CA TYR A 24 13.83 -5.17 1.75
C TYR A 24 13.73 -6.03 3.02
N PHE A 25 14.83 -6.68 3.42
CA PHE A 25 14.82 -7.55 4.60
C PHE A 25 14.85 -6.80 5.93
N PHE A 26 15.52 -5.65 6.00
CA PHE A 26 15.75 -4.93 7.25
C PHE A 26 14.73 -3.84 7.56
N LEU A 27 13.93 -3.41 6.59
CA LEU A 27 12.80 -2.49 6.79
C LEU A 27 11.50 -3.17 6.36
N PRO A 28 10.94 -4.12 7.13
CA PRO A 28 9.57 -4.58 6.87
C PRO A 28 8.59 -3.39 6.94
N SER A 29 7.45 -3.49 6.24
CA SER A 29 6.36 -2.51 6.29
C SER A 29 5.26 -3.04 7.20
N PRO A 30 5.43 -3.06 8.53
CA PRO A 30 4.34 -3.50 9.37
C PRO A 30 3.21 -2.47 9.24
N ALA A 31 2.16 -2.86 8.53
CA ALA A 31 0.88 -2.17 8.59
C ALA A 31 0.43 -2.15 10.06
N ILE A 32 -0.21 -1.06 10.47
CA ILE A 32 -0.75 -0.96 11.82
C ILE A 32 -1.94 -1.91 11.90
N PRO A 33 -1.94 -2.92 12.79
CA PRO A 33 -3.05 -3.85 12.90
C PRO A 33 -4.35 -3.11 13.25
N LEU A 34 -5.48 -3.55 12.70
CA LEU A 34 -6.79 -2.91 12.91
C LEU A 34 -7.13 -2.70 14.39
N HIS A 35 -6.83 -3.68 15.25
CA HIS A 35 -7.09 -3.60 16.70
C HIS A 35 -6.22 -2.57 17.44
N GLN A 36 -5.09 -2.13 16.86
CA GLN A 36 -4.22 -1.09 17.44
C GLN A 36 -4.44 0.29 16.82
N ARG A 37 -5.26 0.37 15.76
CA ARG A 37 -5.45 1.56 14.94
C ARG A 37 -5.92 2.75 15.77
N GLU A 38 -6.98 2.56 16.54
CA GLU A 38 -7.60 3.63 17.35
C GLU A 38 -6.65 4.11 18.45
N ALA A 39 -6.02 3.20 19.18
CA ALA A 39 -5.03 3.55 20.21
C ALA A 39 -3.82 4.30 19.62
N TYR A 40 -3.34 3.89 18.43
CA TYR A 40 -2.26 4.58 17.73
C TYR A 40 -2.68 6.01 17.35
N ILE A 41 -3.85 6.18 16.74
CA ILE A 41 -4.39 7.47 16.33
C ILE A 41 -4.54 8.39 17.54
N GLN A 42 -5.21 7.91 18.59
CA GLN A 42 -5.43 8.68 19.82
C GLN A 42 -4.11 9.11 20.44
N SER A 43 -3.15 8.20 20.58
CA SER A 43 -1.86 8.53 21.18
C SER A 43 -1.11 9.60 20.37
N ARG A 44 -1.05 9.45 19.03
CA ARG A 44 -0.38 10.40 18.15
C ARG A 44 -1.01 11.79 18.22
N LEU A 45 -2.33 11.88 18.07
CA LEU A 45 -3.04 13.17 18.08
C LEU A 45 -2.99 13.84 19.46
N ALA A 46 -3.06 13.08 20.55
CA ALA A 46 -2.95 13.61 21.91
C ALA A 46 -1.58 14.26 22.19
N TYR A 47 -0.51 13.77 21.56
CA TYR A 47 0.83 14.39 21.63
C TYR A 47 1.02 15.54 20.63
N GLY A 48 -0.03 15.94 19.89
CA GLY A 48 0.06 17.00 18.87
C GLY A 48 0.82 16.59 17.61
N HIS A 49 1.05 15.28 17.41
CA HIS A 49 1.67 14.77 16.18
C HIS A 49 0.64 14.62 15.06
N THR A 50 1.10 14.82 13.82
CA THR A 50 0.29 14.61 12.62
C THR A 50 0.02 13.13 12.39
N VAL A 51 -1.23 12.78 12.10
CA VAL A 51 -1.67 11.47 11.61
C VAL A 51 -2.11 11.63 10.17
N ILE A 52 -1.47 10.88 9.27
CA ILE A 52 -1.81 10.91 7.84
C ILE A 52 -2.74 9.74 7.53
N THR A 53 -3.85 9.98 6.84
CA THR A 53 -4.77 8.94 6.36
C THR A 53 -4.98 9.07 4.86
N ALA A 54 -4.88 7.96 4.13
CA ALA A 54 -5.25 7.90 2.72
C ALA A 54 -6.73 7.52 2.56
N LEU A 55 -7.47 8.36 1.84
CA LEU A 55 -8.88 8.22 1.54
C LEU A 55 -9.06 8.16 0.03
N ASP A 56 -10.03 7.37 -0.43
CA ASP A 56 -10.44 7.35 -1.83
C ASP A 56 -11.02 8.72 -2.22
N TYR A 57 -10.45 9.34 -3.24
CA TYR A 57 -10.84 10.67 -3.71
C TYR A 57 -11.97 10.62 -4.75
N THR A 58 -12.26 9.46 -5.33
CA THR A 58 -13.29 9.32 -6.37
C THR A 58 -14.68 9.85 -5.99
N PRO A 59 -15.15 9.78 -4.73
CA PRO A 59 -16.41 10.40 -4.33
C PRO A 59 -16.37 11.94 -4.42
N PHE A 60 -15.22 12.56 -4.15
CA PHE A 60 -15.03 14.01 -4.08
C PHE A 60 -14.88 14.67 -5.45
N GLN A 61 -14.30 13.94 -6.43
CA GLN A 61 -14.10 14.44 -7.79
C GLN A 61 -15.40 14.90 -8.47
N LYS A 62 -16.55 14.32 -8.11
CA LYS A 62 -17.83 14.63 -8.74
C LYS A 62 -18.34 16.04 -8.44
N GLU A 63 -17.84 16.67 -7.39
CA GLU A 63 -18.37 17.94 -6.87
C GLU A 63 -17.36 19.09 -6.93
N SER A 64 -16.08 18.81 -6.79
CA SER A 64 -15.05 19.84 -6.89
C SER A 64 -14.51 19.95 -8.31
N ARG A 65 -14.47 21.17 -8.87
CA ARG A 65 -13.51 21.56 -9.92
C ARG A 65 -12.12 21.65 -9.31
N SER A 66 -11.63 20.57 -8.75
CA SER A 66 -10.32 20.54 -8.10
C SER A 66 -9.21 20.56 -9.14
N ASP A 67 -8.05 21.04 -8.72
CA ASP A 67 -6.86 21.15 -9.55
C ASP A 67 -6.22 19.77 -9.86
N CYS A 68 -6.67 18.70 -9.19
CA CYS A 68 -6.17 17.34 -9.41
C CYS A 68 -7.23 16.43 -10.04
N TYR A 69 -7.35 16.50 -11.37
CA TYR A 69 -8.21 15.61 -12.15
C TYR A 69 -7.82 14.13 -12.06
N ASP A 70 -6.53 13.85 -11.86
CA ASP A 70 -5.96 12.49 -11.88
C ASP A 70 -5.74 11.90 -10.48
N CYS A 71 -6.19 12.57 -9.41
CA CYS A 71 -6.04 12.06 -8.05
C CYS A 71 -7.01 10.92 -7.79
N THR A 72 -6.51 9.76 -7.40
CA THR A 72 -7.33 8.63 -6.93
C THR A 72 -7.51 8.64 -5.42
N ASP A 73 -6.57 9.24 -4.70
CA ASP A 73 -6.60 9.33 -3.25
C ASP A 73 -6.22 10.72 -2.76
N VAL A 74 -6.73 11.03 -1.58
CA VAL A 74 -6.34 12.20 -0.78
C VAL A 74 -5.75 11.75 0.53
N LEU A 75 -4.66 12.41 0.90
CA LEU A 75 -3.86 12.08 2.06
C LEU A 75 -4.08 13.22 3.08
N ILE A 76 -5.09 13.04 3.94
CA ILE A 76 -5.44 14.08 4.93
C ILE A 76 -4.46 14.03 6.10
N HIS A 77 -3.90 15.18 6.45
CA HIS A 77 -2.96 15.33 7.56
C HIS A 77 -3.70 15.84 8.79
N TRP A 78 -4.16 14.93 9.65
CA TRP A 78 -4.85 15.30 10.88
C TRP A 78 -3.86 15.73 11.94
N ARG A 79 -3.97 16.96 12.44
CA ARG A 79 -3.19 17.44 13.59
C ARG A 79 -4.06 18.27 14.51
N LEU A 80 -4.10 17.89 15.79
CA LEU A 80 -4.74 18.70 16.83
C LEU A 80 -3.72 19.68 17.39
N VAL A 81 -4.09 20.96 17.42
CA VAL A 81 -3.31 22.04 18.01
C VAL A 81 -4.15 22.71 19.09
N ASN A 82 -3.65 22.69 20.32
CA ASN A 82 -4.29 23.38 21.43
C ASN A 82 -3.71 24.79 21.54
N SER A 83 -4.58 25.79 21.58
CA SER A 83 -4.23 27.19 21.82
C SER A 83 -5.06 27.72 22.98
N GLY A 84 -4.57 27.52 24.20
CA GLY A 84 -5.35 27.80 25.41
C GLY A 84 -6.52 26.82 25.54
N ARG A 85 -7.75 27.36 25.52
CA ARG A 85 -8.99 26.55 25.59
C ARG A 85 -9.45 26.03 24.23
N ASP A 86 -8.99 26.65 23.16
CA ASP A 86 -9.43 26.33 21.82
C ASP A 86 -8.62 25.17 21.25
N VAL A 87 -9.34 24.22 20.66
CA VAL A 87 -8.75 23.09 19.94
C VAL A 87 -8.95 23.31 18.45
N MET A 88 -7.84 23.53 17.75
CA MET A 88 -7.79 23.64 16.30
C MET A 88 -7.44 22.29 15.70
N LEU A 89 -8.18 21.89 14.68
CA LEU A 89 -7.85 20.77 13.81
C LEU A 89 -7.25 21.31 12.53
N ARG A 90 -6.01 20.91 12.22
CA ARG A 90 -5.37 21.17 10.94
C ARG A 90 -5.48 19.92 10.07
N SER A 91 -5.78 20.10 8.78
CA SER A 91 -5.83 19.05 7.76
C SER A 91 -4.62 19.02 6.81
N SER A 92 -3.67 19.96 6.97
CA SER A 92 -2.47 20.14 6.16
C SER A 92 -1.23 20.33 7.04
N ASP A 93 -0.04 19.91 6.55
CA ASP A 93 1.25 20.15 7.20
C ASP A 93 1.87 21.52 6.84
N TYR A 94 1.31 22.21 5.83
CA TYR A 94 1.82 23.50 5.40
C TYR A 94 1.35 24.59 6.36
N ASP A 95 2.28 25.12 7.16
CA ASP A 95 2.03 26.24 8.08
C ASP A 95 1.71 27.58 7.38
N TYR A 96 1.71 27.62 6.05
CA TYR A 96 1.58 28.85 5.26
C TYR A 96 0.15 29.17 4.83
N ASP A 97 -0.79 28.24 4.96
CA ASP A 97 -2.15 28.43 4.49
C ASP A 97 -3.15 28.21 5.62
N ASP A 98 -4.03 29.18 5.84
CA ASP A 98 -5.15 29.07 6.79
C ASP A 98 -6.24 28.11 6.25
N GLY A 99 -6.17 27.77 4.96
CA GLY A 99 -7.00 26.76 4.31
C GLY A 99 -6.81 25.39 4.94
N GLY A 100 -7.78 24.93 5.72
CA GLY A 100 -7.73 23.64 6.41
C GLY A 100 -7.50 23.70 7.92
N VAL A 101 -7.63 24.87 8.55
CA VAL A 101 -7.74 25.00 10.00
C VAL A 101 -9.21 25.09 10.42
N VAL A 102 -9.67 24.15 11.23
CA VAL A 102 -11.03 24.13 11.79
C VAL A 102 -10.96 24.27 13.30
N ASN A 103 -11.54 25.33 13.87
CA ASN A 103 -11.65 25.45 15.32
C ASN A 103 -12.80 24.57 15.83
N LEU A 104 -12.47 23.40 16.38
CA LEU A 104 -13.45 22.44 16.89
C LEU A 104 -14.23 23.01 18.09
N THR A 105 -13.57 23.86 18.90
CA THR A 105 -14.21 24.50 20.05
C THR A 105 -15.25 25.52 19.62
N ASP A 106 -14.96 26.31 18.59
CA ASP A 106 -15.95 27.25 18.03
C ASP A 106 -17.12 26.51 17.37
N VAL A 107 -16.89 25.37 16.70
CA VAL A 107 -17.97 24.56 16.13
C VAL A 107 -18.92 24.04 17.22
N VAL A 108 -18.39 23.55 18.34
CA VAL A 108 -19.22 23.11 19.49
C VAL A 108 -19.94 24.28 20.14
N ARG A 109 -19.29 25.44 20.27
CA ARG A 109 -19.89 26.66 20.82
C ARG A 109 -21.05 27.14 19.96
N SER A 110 -20.87 27.23 18.65
CA SER A 110 -21.92 27.58 17.69
C SER A 110 -23.09 26.60 17.72
N ALA A 111 -22.81 25.30 17.85
CA ALA A 111 -23.86 24.28 17.98
C ALA A 111 -24.69 24.44 19.26
N ARG A 112 -24.05 24.84 20.35
CA ARG A 112 -24.70 25.12 21.63
C ARG A 112 -25.55 26.38 21.55
N GLU A 113 -24.99 27.49 21.06
CA GLU A 113 -25.72 28.75 20.87
C GLU A 113 -26.95 28.55 19.98
N TRP A 114 -26.81 27.83 18.87
CA TRP A 114 -27.92 27.50 17.98
C TRP A 114 -29.01 26.66 18.65
N ASN A 115 -28.65 25.65 19.46
CA ASN A 115 -29.63 24.86 20.20
C ASN A 115 -30.30 25.68 21.31
N GLU A 116 -29.56 26.56 22.00
CA GLU A 116 -30.10 27.46 23.03
C GLU A 116 -31.11 28.46 22.44
N GLU A 117 -30.82 29.02 21.26
CA GLU A 117 -31.74 29.91 20.52
C GLU A 117 -33.01 29.18 20.05
N ARG A 118 -32.86 27.95 19.53
CA ARG A 118 -33.99 27.17 18.99
C ARG A 118 -34.95 26.69 20.07
N TRP A 119 -34.43 26.30 21.23
CA TRP A 119 -35.21 25.71 22.34
C TRP A 119 -35.42 26.68 23.52
N GLY A 120 -34.95 27.92 23.42
CA GLY A 120 -35.22 28.98 24.40
C GLY A 120 -34.62 28.74 25.79
N GLY A 121 -33.48 28.06 25.86
CA GLY A 121 -32.70 27.88 27.09
C GLY A 121 -33.38 27.07 28.20
N LYS A 122 -34.45 26.32 27.91
CA LYS A 122 -35.08 25.44 28.90
C LYS A 122 -34.20 24.22 29.15
N GLU A 123 -33.53 24.20 30.30
CA GLU A 123 -32.74 23.07 30.79
C GLU A 123 -33.55 21.77 30.70
N GLY A 124 -33.12 20.85 29.83
CA GLY A 124 -33.70 19.51 29.68
C GLY A 124 -34.40 19.22 28.36
N GLU A 125 -34.48 20.17 27.40
CA GLU A 125 -35.05 19.90 26.08
C GLU A 125 -34.08 19.20 25.10
N LYS A 126 -34.71 18.49 24.15
CA LYS A 126 -34.14 17.58 23.13
C LYS A 126 -33.02 18.27 22.32
N TRP A 127 -31.79 17.75 22.40
CA TRP A 127 -30.69 18.20 21.54
C TRP A 127 -30.97 17.82 20.08
N THR A 128 -30.86 18.79 19.17
CA THR A 128 -30.98 18.55 17.73
C THR A 128 -29.58 18.60 17.10
N PRO A 129 -29.24 17.64 16.22
CA PRO A 129 -27.98 17.67 15.49
C PRO A 129 -27.78 19.01 14.76
N TYR A 130 -26.66 19.65 15.05
CA TYR A 130 -26.27 20.89 14.40
C TYR A 130 -25.37 20.61 13.19
N PHE A 131 -25.62 21.32 12.09
CA PHE A 131 -24.86 21.22 10.85
C PHE A 131 -24.16 22.57 10.59
N SER A 132 -22.83 22.58 10.54
CA SER A 132 -22.06 23.81 10.29
C SER A 132 -22.18 24.26 8.83
N GLY A 133 -21.64 25.43 8.50
CA GLY A 133 -21.34 25.76 7.10
C GLY A 133 -20.28 24.84 6.48
N PRO A 134 -20.09 24.89 5.15
CA PRO A 134 -19.03 24.14 4.47
C PRO A 134 -17.65 24.58 4.95
N LEU A 135 -16.76 23.61 5.13
CA LEU A 135 -15.38 23.72 5.55
C LEU A 135 -14.50 23.33 4.37
N THR A 136 -13.88 24.30 3.73
CA THR A 136 -12.94 24.02 2.64
C THR A 136 -11.58 23.65 3.23
N MET A 137 -11.09 22.46 2.87
CA MET A 137 -9.76 21.99 3.19
C MET A 137 -8.93 21.99 1.90
N ASP A 138 -8.23 23.09 1.67
CA ASP A 138 -7.38 23.28 0.50
C ASP A 138 -5.97 22.74 0.72
N GLY A 139 -5.24 22.52 -0.39
CA GLY A 139 -3.85 22.09 -0.35
C GLY A 139 -3.63 20.70 0.26
N ILE A 140 -4.66 19.84 0.29
CA ILE A 140 -4.53 18.48 0.80
C ILE A 140 -3.65 17.68 -0.17
N PRO A 141 -2.61 16.99 0.32
CA PRO A 141 -1.81 16.11 -0.50
C PRO A 141 -2.64 15.06 -1.28
N GLY A 142 -2.49 15.01 -2.59
CA GLY A 142 -3.16 14.06 -3.49
C GLY A 142 -2.24 12.94 -3.98
N GLY A 143 -2.79 11.76 -4.26
CA GLY A 143 -2.11 10.62 -4.88
C GLY A 143 -2.86 10.13 -6.12
N SER A 144 -2.16 9.60 -7.12
CA SER A 144 -2.74 9.09 -8.38
C SER A 144 -2.35 7.63 -8.59
N THR A 145 -3.19 6.79 -9.19
CA THR A 145 -2.77 5.42 -9.55
C THR A 145 -2.07 5.35 -10.90
N ASP A 146 -2.10 6.42 -11.70
CA ASP A 146 -1.65 6.35 -13.10
C ASP A 146 -0.13 6.26 -13.22
N GLU A 147 0.57 6.77 -12.19
CA GLU A 147 2.01 6.61 -12.00
C GLU A 147 2.31 5.78 -10.76
N GLU A 148 1.50 4.74 -10.49
CA GLU A 148 1.72 3.85 -9.36
C GLU A 148 3.13 3.26 -9.47
N ILE A 149 4.03 3.76 -8.62
CA ILE A 149 5.38 3.24 -8.54
C ILE A 149 5.21 1.83 -7.99
N ASN A 150 5.19 0.85 -8.90
CA ASN A 150 4.96 -0.55 -8.59
C ASN A 150 6.17 -1.10 -7.81
N MET A 151 6.20 -0.73 -6.53
CA MET A 151 7.16 -1.14 -5.55
C MET A 151 6.38 -2.04 -4.58
N PRO A 152 6.20 -3.33 -4.92
CA PRO A 152 5.33 -4.25 -4.17
C PRO A 152 5.74 -4.45 -2.70
N TRP A 153 6.90 -3.94 -2.30
CA TRP A 153 7.41 -3.94 -0.93
C TRP A 153 6.97 -2.73 -0.08
N PHE A 154 6.34 -1.71 -0.68
CA PHE A 154 5.68 -0.63 0.04
C PHE A 154 4.21 -0.97 0.26
N HIS A 155 3.72 -0.67 1.46
CA HIS A 155 2.29 -0.63 1.69
C HIS A 155 1.63 0.37 0.72
N ALA A 156 0.44 0.07 0.20
CA ALA A 156 -0.20 0.90 -0.82
C ALA A 156 -0.29 2.38 -0.43
N VAL A 157 -0.61 2.67 0.84
CA VAL A 157 -0.63 4.04 1.38
C VAL A 157 0.75 4.72 1.33
N ASP A 158 1.83 3.98 1.60
CA ASP A 158 3.18 4.52 1.52
C ASP A 158 3.54 4.88 0.07
N GLN A 159 3.11 4.06 -0.90
CA GLN A 159 3.34 4.31 -2.34
C GLN A 159 2.70 5.63 -2.76
N LYS A 160 1.41 5.82 -2.40
CA LYS A 160 0.65 7.06 -2.66
C LYS A 160 1.32 8.27 -2.02
N LEU A 161 1.79 8.15 -0.78
CA LEU A 161 2.53 9.21 -0.10
C LEU A 161 3.87 9.53 -0.77
N ILE A 162 4.61 8.53 -1.24
CA ILE A 162 5.88 8.75 -1.95
C ILE A 162 5.64 9.50 -3.25
N GLN A 163 4.63 9.08 -4.00
CA GLN A 163 4.25 9.73 -5.25
C GLN A 163 3.81 11.17 -5.01
N TYR A 164 2.98 11.43 -3.99
CA TYR A 164 2.66 12.80 -3.58
C TYR A 164 3.93 13.63 -3.36
N ASN A 165 4.92 13.10 -2.63
CA ASN A 165 6.16 13.84 -2.39
C ASN A 165 7.00 14.09 -3.65
N MET A 166 6.84 13.29 -4.71
CA MET A 166 7.55 13.46 -5.98
C MET A 166 6.84 14.45 -6.91
N HIS A 167 5.50 14.40 -6.95
CA HIS A 167 4.69 15.15 -7.92
C HIS A 167 4.02 16.39 -7.32
N ASN A 168 4.01 16.51 -5.98
CA ASN A 168 3.39 17.60 -5.23
C ASN A 168 1.92 17.86 -5.64
N LEU A 169 1.17 16.79 -5.91
CA LEU A 169 -0.23 16.89 -6.29
C LEU A 169 -1.06 17.39 -5.11
N GLN A 170 -1.92 18.37 -5.33
CA GLN A 170 -2.78 18.92 -4.29
C GLN A 170 -4.24 18.79 -4.69
N ALA A 171 -5.09 18.52 -3.70
CA ALA A 171 -6.52 18.42 -3.84
C ALA A 171 -7.20 19.37 -2.84
N SER A 172 -8.40 19.80 -3.20
CA SER A 172 -9.30 20.51 -2.30
C SER A 172 -10.46 19.60 -1.94
N ILE A 173 -10.82 19.57 -0.66
CA ILE A 173 -11.97 18.81 -0.15
C ILE A 173 -12.90 19.79 0.54
N VAL A 174 -14.20 19.73 0.22
CA VAL A 174 -15.23 20.45 0.96
C VAL A 174 -15.89 19.50 1.95
N ALA A 175 -15.65 19.75 3.22
CA ALA A 175 -16.22 19.01 4.35
C ALA A 175 -17.29 19.84 5.07
N GLN A 176 -17.98 19.25 6.02
CA GLN A 176 -18.94 19.93 6.90
C GLN A 176 -18.86 19.29 8.27
N ALA A 177 -18.89 20.11 9.33
CA ALA A 177 -18.93 19.60 10.69
C ALA A 177 -20.39 19.38 11.12
N VAL A 178 -20.62 18.25 11.77
CA VAL A 178 -21.92 17.87 12.35
C VAL A 178 -21.72 17.63 13.84
N VAL A 179 -22.55 18.26 14.66
CA VAL A 179 -22.51 18.13 16.13
C VAL A 179 -23.79 17.41 16.57
N PRO A 180 -23.81 16.07 16.58
CA PRO A 180 -25.01 15.29 16.87
C PRO A 180 -25.37 15.28 18.35
N GLU A 181 -24.39 15.47 19.23
CA GLU A 181 -24.54 15.51 20.67
C GLU A 181 -23.58 16.57 21.25
N PRO A 182 -23.86 17.13 22.44
CA PRO A 182 -22.96 18.07 23.10
C PRO A 182 -21.53 17.52 23.20
N GLY A 183 -20.55 18.29 22.70
CA GLY A 183 -19.14 17.92 22.75
C GLY A 183 -18.68 16.92 21.70
N ILE A 184 -19.56 16.32 20.89
CA ILE A 184 -19.17 15.41 19.80
C ILE A 184 -19.15 16.19 18.49
N VAL A 185 -17.99 16.28 17.84
CA VAL A 185 -17.84 16.85 16.50
C VAL A 185 -17.54 15.73 15.52
N GLN A 186 -18.33 15.65 14.46
CA GLN A 186 -18.11 14.76 13.34
C GLN A 186 -17.79 15.57 12.10
N ILE A 187 -16.89 15.08 11.25
CA ILE A 187 -16.54 15.71 9.99
C ILE A 187 -17.00 14.78 8.88
N TRP A 188 -17.82 15.33 7.99
CA TRP A 188 -18.42 14.63 6.86
C TRP A 188 -18.10 15.35 5.55
N ARG A 189 -18.24 14.67 4.41
CA ARG A 189 -18.22 15.33 3.10
C ARG A 189 -19.42 16.25 2.96
N ALA A 190 -19.20 17.51 2.57
CA ALA A 190 -20.25 18.54 2.56
C ALA A 190 -21.41 18.20 1.63
N ALA A 191 -21.14 17.65 0.45
CA ALA A 191 -22.20 17.34 -0.49
C ALA A 191 -23.07 16.15 -0.08
N TYR A 192 -22.49 15.18 0.64
CA TYR A 192 -23.27 14.10 1.24
C TYR A 192 -24.27 14.67 2.26
N VAL A 193 -23.80 15.56 3.13
CA VAL A 193 -24.64 16.27 4.09
C VAL A 193 -25.69 17.14 3.40
N ALA A 194 -25.31 17.91 2.38
CA ALA A 194 -26.24 18.75 1.62
C ALA A 194 -27.30 17.92 0.89
N GLY A 195 -26.93 16.78 0.32
CA GLY A 195 -27.85 15.83 -0.30
C GLY A 195 -28.86 15.29 0.71
N ALA A 196 -28.38 14.87 1.89
CA ALA A 196 -29.23 14.38 2.97
C ALA A 196 -30.19 15.48 3.47
N LEU A 197 -29.71 16.69 3.73
CA LEU A 197 -30.53 17.83 4.17
C LEU A 197 -31.60 18.21 3.12
N ASN A 198 -31.29 18.10 1.83
CA ASN A 198 -32.25 18.37 0.76
C ASN A 198 -33.31 17.26 0.63
N ALA A 199 -32.96 16.01 0.92
CA ALA A 199 -33.89 14.88 0.86
C ALA A 199 -34.93 14.91 1.99
N THR A 200 -34.55 15.43 3.15
CA THR A 200 -35.34 15.42 4.40
C THR A 200 -35.98 16.77 4.73
N ALA A 201 -35.99 17.73 3.81
CA ALA A 201 -36.47 19.11 3.97
C ALA A 201 -38.01 19.25 4.21
N GLY A 202 -38.62 18.33 4.95
CA GLY A 202 -39.98 18.42 5.47
C GLY A 202 -40.08 19.23 6.77
N PRO A 203 -41.28 19.71 7.13
CA PRO A 203 -41.47 20.58 8.29
C PRO A 203 -41.38 19.81 9.62
N GLY A 204 -40.38 20.15 10.45
CA GLY A 204 -40.44 19.96 11.92
C GLY A 204 -39.33 19.13 12.57
N ASP A 205 -38.90 18.02 11.96
CA ASP A 205 -37.92 17.07 12.51
C ASP A 205 -36.79 16.72 11.51
N GLY A 206 -36.61 17.56 10.48
CA GLY A 206 -35.72 17.29 9.35
C GLY A 206 -34.30 16.96 9.78
N GLU A 207 -33.70 17.73 10.68
CA GLU A 207 -32.30 17.60 11.07
C GLU A 207 -31.97 16.29 11.81
N ALA A 208 -32.83 15.87 12.73
CA ALA A 208 -32.65 14.59 13.44
C ALA A 208 -32.84 13.40 12.49
N SER A 209 -33.88 13.44 11.66
CA SER A 209 -34.12 12.41 10.64
C SER A 209 -32.99 12.35 9.61
N THR A 210 -32.40 13.49 9.25
CA THR A 210 -31.25 13.59 8.34
C THR A 210 -30.05 12.89 8.95
N TYR A 211 -29.75 13.19 10.22
CA TYR A 211 -28.63 12.57 10.90
C TYR A 211 -28.81 11.06 11.04
N ASP A 212 -30.02 10.60 11.38
CA ASP A 212 -30.33 9.17 11.45
C ASP A 212 -30.13 8.47 10.09
N GLU A 213 -30.55 9.10 9.00
CA GLU A 213 -30.32 8.61 7.64
C GLU A 213 -28.82 8.56 7.30
N MET A 214 -28.08 9.62 7.60
CA MET A 214 -26.62 9.66 7.42
C MET A 214 -25.91 8.55 8.19
N MET A 215 -26.38 8.25 9.41
CA MET A 215 -25.79 7.23 10.26
C MET A 215 -26.02 5.81 9.75
N LEU A 216 -27.10 5.54 9.02
CA LEU A 216 -27.32 4.24 8.34
C LEU A 216 -26.25 3.97 7.29
N HIS A 217 -25.74 5.02 6.66
CA HIS A 217 -24.76 5.01 5.58
C HIS A 217 -23.35 5.41 6.04
N LYS A 218 -23.09 5.40 7.35
CA LYS A 218 -21.80 5.81 7.94
C LYS A 218 -20.57 5.05 7.40
N GLN A 219 -20.77 3.84 6.88
CA GLN A 219 -19.67 3.03 6.31
C GLN A 219 -19.22 3.53 4.94
N ASP A 220 -20.01 4.38 4.29
CA ASP A 220 -19.64 5.01 3.03
C ASP A 220 -18.51 6.03 3.28
N SER A 221 -17.69 6.27 2.25
CA SER A 221 -16.47 7.11 2.27
C SER A 221 -16.66 8.58 2.71
N ASP A 222 -17.88 8.96 3.07
CA ASP A 222 -18.33 10.32 3.33
C ASP A 222 -18.15 10.73 4.79
N PHE A 223 -18.01 9.77 5.71
CA PHE A 223 -17.67 10.02 7.11
C PHE A 223 -16.16 10.08 7.27
N LEU A 224 -15.61 11.26 7.62
CA LEU A 224 -14.17 11.49 7.65
C LEU A 224 -13.56 11.32 9.04
N ALA A 225 -14.20 11.89 10.06
CA ALA A 225 -13.64 11.90 11.42
C ALA A 225 -14.71 12.10 12.49
N SER A 226 -14.41 11.68 13.72
CA SER A 226 -15.19 12.02 14.90
C SER A 226 -14.30 12.25 16.12
N PHE A 227 -14.57 13.36 16.79
CA PHE A 227 -13.88 13.86 17.96
C PHE A 227 -14.90 14.08 19.07
N HIS A 228 -14.52 13.74 20.30
CA HIS A 228 -15.28 14.05 21.50
C HIS A 228 -14.45 14.99 22.36
N LEU A 229 -14.91 16.23 22.46
CA LEU A 229 -14.32 17.30 23.26
C LEU A 229 -14.91 17.22 24.66
N VAL A 230 -14.07 16.86 25.62
CA VAL A 230 -14.41 16.86 27.04
C VAL A 230 -13.79 18.10 27.66
N GLU A 231 -14.64 19.09 27.95
CA GLU A 231 -14.23 20.30 28.65
C GLU A 231 -13.79 19.95 30.08
N SER A 232 -12.55 20.26 30.42
CA SER A 232 -12.04 20.29 31.79
C SER A 232 -11.74 21.74 32.17
N TRP A 233 -11.65 22.02 33.47
CA TRP A 233 -11.57 23.38 34.01
C TRP A 233 -10.36 24.18 33.46
N GLU A 234 -9.28 23.47 33.11
CA GLU A 234 -8.04 24.06 32.60
C GLU A 234 -7.76 23.76 31.13
N ASN A 235 -8.24 22.64 30.59
CA ASN A 235 -7.91 22.17 29.25
C ASN A 235 -9.08 21.43 28.59
N THR A 236 -9.18 21.50 27.27
CA THR A 236 -10.12 20.69 26.49
C THR A 236 -9.44 19.36 26.12
N LEU A 237 -9.92 18.25 26.68
CA LEU A 237 -9.42 16.91 26.33
C LEU A 237 -10.13 16.44 25.07
N VAL A 238 -9.38 16.04 24.04
CA VAL A 238 -9.96 15.49 22.81
C VAL A 238 -9.76 13.99 22.73
N VAL A 239 -10.88 13.27 22.64
CA VAL A 239 -10.92 11.83 22.39
C VAL A 239 -11.35 11.59 20.95
N VAL A 240 -10.46 11.03 20.16
CA VAL A 240 -10.68 10.66 18.76
C VAL A 240 -11.44 9.35 18.74
N LYS A 241 -12.71 9.40 18.31
CA LYS A 241 -13.58 8.23 18.20
C LYS A 241 -13.35 7.49 16.89
N HIS A 242 -13.11 8.23 15.82
CA HIS A 242 -12.91 7.66 14.49
C HIS A 242 -12.09 8.61 13.62
N LEU A 243 -11.22 8.05 12.78
CA LEU A 243 -10.70 8.68 11.57
C LEU A 243 -10.90 7.69 10.44
N ALA A 244 -11.31 8.15 9.27
CA ALA A 244 -11.45 7.33 8.08
C ALA A 244 -10.12 7.20 7.33
N GLY A 245 -10.07 6.27 6.38
CA GLY A 245 -8.90 6.05 5.53
C GLY A 245 -7.84 5.10 6.10
N ALA A 246 -6.93 4.69 5.22
CA ALA A 246 -5.85 3.77 5.56
C ALA A 246 -4.63 4.54 6.12
N LEU A 247 -3.96 3.96 7.12
CA LEU A 247 -2.77 4.56 7.72
C LEU A 247 -1.50 4.14 6.96
N PRO A 248 -0.47 5.01 6.90
CA PRO A 248 0.85 4.61 6.42
C PRO A 248 1.50 3.59 7.36
N SER A 249 2.54 2.93 6.86
CA SER A 249 3.34 2.03 7.69
C SER A 249 4.09 2.80 8.78
N ARG A 250 4.36 2.15 9.91
CA ARG A 250 5.15 2.75 11.00
C ARG A 250 6.55 3.19 10.56
N THR A 251 7.08 2.51 9.54
CA THR A 251 8.41 2.75 8.98
C THR A 251 8.44 3.80 7.87
N TYR A 252 7.28 4.36 7.47
CA TYR A 252 7.20 5.34 6.39
C TYR A 252 8.19 6.49 6.54
N PRO A 253 8.37 7.16 7.70
CA PRO A 253 9.31 8.28 7.82
C PRO A 253 10.75 7.88 7.51
N LEU A 254 11.17 6.72 8.01
CA LEU A 254 12.52 6.18 7.76
C LEU A 254 12.70 5.81 6.29
N ARG A 255 11.68 5.23 5.67
CA ARG A 255 11.72 4.85 4.25
C ARG A 255 11.72 6.08 3.34
N ARG A 256 10.92 7.11 3.64
CA ARG A 256 10.95 8.40 2.94
C ARG A 256 12.34 9.01 3.01
N ALA A 257 12.93 9.07 4.21
CA ALA A 257 14.27 9.60 4.42
C ALA A 257 15.36 8.83 3.66
N LEU A 258 15.17 7.52 3.44
CA LEU A 258 16.07 6.69 2.64
C LEU A 258 15.83 6.86 1.14
N LEU A 259 14.58 6.98 0.69
CA LEU A 259 14.24 7.11 -0.73
C LEU A 259 14.74 8.41 -1.35
N VAL A 260 14.75 9.51 -0.61
CA VAL A 260 15.25 10.80 -1.12
C VAL A 260 16.71 10.69 -1.62
N PRO A 261 17.67 10.18 -0.83
CA PRO A 261 19.03 9.96 -1.30
C PRO A 261 19.13 8.75 -2.23
N LEU A 262 18.48 7.61 -1.94
CA LEU A 262 18.68 6.38 -2.72
C LEU A 262 17.97 6.40 -4.08
N GLY A 263 16.88 7.13 -4.25
CA GLY A 263 16.05 7.15 -5.46
C GLY A 263 16.88 7.37 -6.73
N PRO A 264 17.68 8.44 -6.82
CA PRO A 264 18.61 8.67 -7.92
C PRO A 264 19.63 7.52 -8.09
N PHE A 265 20.16 6.98 -7.00
CA PHE A 265 21.11 5.87 -7.04
C PHE A 265 20.50 4.53 -7.46
N ILE A 266 19.18 4.36 -7.32
CA ILE A 266 18.45 3.19 -7.82
C ILE A 266 18.15 3.40 -9.30
N ALA A 267 17.61 4.57 -9.67
CA ALA A 267 17.21 4.88 -11.03
C ALA A 267 18.37 4.80 -12.03
N ILE A 268 19.54 5.34 -11.68
CA ILE A 268 20.71 5.37 -12.56
C ILE A 268 21.14 3.97 -13.02
N PRO A 269 21.38 2.97 -12.13
CA PRO A 269 21.64 1.60 -12.54
C PRO A 269 20.55 0.98 -13.40
N PHE A 270 19.26 1.25 -13.16
CA PHE A 270 18.18 0.71 -14.00
C PHE A 270 18.22 1.28 -15.41
N ILE A 271 18.40 2.60 -15.54
CA ILE A 271 18.58 3.28 -16.83
C ILE A 271 19.83 2.73 -17.54
N LEU A 272 20.97 2.68 -16.84
CA LEU A 272 22.23 2.17 -17.39
C LEU A 272 22.14 0.69 -17.77
N MET A 273 21.39 -0.12 -17.03
CA MET A 273 21.17 -1.53 -17.35
C MET A 273 20.25 -1.71 -18.55
N SER A 274 19.22 -0.88 -18.71
CA SER A 274 18.39 -0.86 -19.92
C SER A 274 19.25 -0.55 -21.14
N GLU A 275 20.01 0.54 -21.08
CA GLU A 275 20.93 0.95 -22.16
C GLU A 275 22.02 -0.11 -22.42
N LEU A 276 22.54 -0.75 -21.36
CA LEU A 276 23.52 -1.83 -21.52
C LEU A 276 22.88 -3.07 -22.15
N CYS A 277 21.65 -3.43 -21.78
CA CYS A 277 20.91 -4.53 -22.41
C CYS A 277 20.66 -4.23 -23.89
N ASP A 278 20.28 -3.00 -24.23
CA ASP A 278 20.07 -2.57 -25.61
C ASP A 278 21.39 -2.56 -26.40
N PHE A 279 22.47 -2.08 -25.78
CA PHE A 279 23.82 -2.13 -26.36
C PHE A 279 24.36 -3.56 -26.53
N MET A 280 24.03 -4.46 -25.61
CA MET A 280 24.46 -5.86 -25.63
C MET A 280 23.55 -6.76 -26.47
N SER A 281 22.33 -6.33 -26.80
CA SER A 281 21.39 -7.05 -27.66
C SER A 281 22.00 -7.48 -29.01
N PRO A 282 22.71 -6.62 -29.76
CA PRO A 282 23.44 -7.02 -30.97
C PRO A 282 24.48 -8.12 -30.71
N PHE A 283 25.17 -8.09 -29.56
CA PHE A 283 26.14 -9.12 -29.20
C PHE A 283 25.48 -10.45 -28.88
N VAL A 284 24.31 -10.43 -28.23
CA VAL A 284 23.51 -11.65 -28.00
C VAL A 284 23.09 -12.26 -29.34
N TRP A 285 22.61 -11.44 -30.27
CA TRP A 285 22.29 -11.90 -31.64
C TRP A 285 23.51 -12.41 -32.39
N PHE A 286 24.66 -11.75 -32.24
CA PHE A 286 25.92 -12.20 -32.82
C PHE A 286 26.34 -13.56 -32.26
N ILE A 287 26.24 -13.77 -30.94
CA ILE A 287 26.52 -15.07 -30.30
C ILE A 287 25.56 -16.14 -30.80
N VAL A 288 24.26 -15.85 -30.88
CA VAL A 288 23.25 -16.78 -31.41
C VAL A 288 23.54 -17.12 -32.88
N ALA A 289 23.83 -16.13 -33.72
CA ALA A 289 24.19 -16.33 -35.12
C ALA A 289 25.50 -17.11 -35.28
N TRP A 290 26.52 -16.79 -34.48
CA TRP A 290 27.80 -17.49 -34.47
C TRP A 290 27.67 -18.95 -34.04
N MET A 291 26.89 -19.21 -32.98
CA MET A 291 26.56 -20.57 -32.53
C MET A 291 25.75 -21.32 -33.61
N GLY A 292 24.80 -20.65 -34.27
CA GLY A 292 24.06 -21.19 -35.40
C GLY A 292 24.96 -21.56 -36.59
N LEU A 293 25.91 -20.68 -36.94
CA LEU A 293 26.92 -20.92 -37.98
C LEU A 293 27.85 -22.07 -37.60
N LEU A 294 28.32 -22.14 -36.36
CA LEU A 294 29.14 -23.26 -35.87
C LEU A 294 28.38 -24.59 -35.96
N VAL A 295 27.13 -24.63 -35.52
CA VAL A 295 26.27 -25.83 -35.64
C VAL A 295 26.06 -26.19 -37.11
N GLY A 296 25.78 -25.21 -37.97
CA GLY A 296 25.65 -25.40 -39.42
C GLY A 296 26.92 -25.93 -40.06
N PHE A 297 28.09 -25.38 -39.72
CA PHE A 297 29.38 -25.79 -40.24
C PHE A 297 29.74 -27.22 -39.79
N VAL A 298 29.54 -27.56 -38.52
CA VAL A 298 29.73 -28.91 -38.00
C VAL A 298 28.77 -29.90 -38.69
N GLY A 299 27.52 -29.50 -38.89
CA GLY A 299 26.52 -30.29 -39.63
C GLY A 299 26.93 -30.54 -41.09
N TYR A 300 27.36 -29.49 -41.79
CA TYR A 300 27.81 -29.54 -43.18
C TYR A 300 29.05 -30.43 -43.35
N ARG A 301 30.05 -30.27 -42.48
CA ARG A 301 31.26 -31.10 -42.50
C ARG A 301 30.91 -32.59 -42.30
N LYS A 302 30.02 -32.90 -41.37
CA LYS A 302 29.54 -34.28 -41.17
C LYS A 302 28.77 -34.83 -42.36
N MET A 303 28.00 -33.99 -43.05
CA MET A 303 27.31 -34.37 -44.28
C MET A 303 28.31 -34.78 -45.37
N LEU A 304 29.38 -33.99 -45.55
CA LEU A 304 30.45 -34.30 -46.50
C LEU A 304 31.20 -35.59 -46.13
N GLU A 305 31.46 -35.83 -44.84
CA GLU A 305 32.18 -37.03 -44.38
C GLU A 305 31.35 -38.32 -44.45
N SER A 306 30.02 -38.24 -44.32
CA SER A 306 29.15 -39.43 -44.21
C SER A 306 28.28 -39.73 -45.45
N GLY A 307 28.22 -38.83 -46.43
CA GLY A 307 27.50 -39.04 -47.70
C GLY A 307 25.97 -39.14 -47.58
N ASN A 308 25.43 -39.15 -46.36
CA ASN A 308 24.00 -39.19 -46.07
C ASN A 308 23.66 -37.99 -45.20
N MET A 309 22.66 -37.20 -45.59
CA MET A 309 22.12 -36.15 -44.72
C MET A 309 21.53 -36.81 -43.46
N PRO A 310 22.09 -36.62 -42.26
CA PRO A 310 21.37 -36.95 -41.04
C PRO A 310 20.29 -35.87 -40.90
N GLY A 311 19.08 -36.12 -41.40
CA GLY A 311 17.96 -35.18 -41.31
C GLY A 311 17.77 -34.71 -39.88
N LEU A 312 17.69 -33.39 -39.67
CA LEU A 312 17.35 -32.51 -38.51
C LEU A 312 17.31 -33.02 -37.04
N CYS A 313 17.64 -34.27 -36.74
CA CYS A 313 17.55 -34.92 -35.42
C CYS A 313 18.86 -34.88 -34.63
N TRP A 314 19.90 -34.21 -35.15
CA TRP A 314 21.22 -34.16 -34.52
C TRP A 314 21.23 -33.53 -33.11
N PRO A 315 20.53 -32.40 -32.83
CA PRO A 315 20.47 -31.88 -31.46
C PRO A 315 19.70 -32.82 -30.51
N VAL A 316 18.67 -33.54 -31.01
CA VAL A 316 17.89 -34.51 -30.23
C VAL A 316 18.74 -35.72 -29.82
N GLN A 317 19.66 -36.17 -30.67
CA GLN A 317 20.58 -37.27 -30.34
C GLN A 317 21.66 -36.86 -29.33
N PHE A 318 22.14 -35.61 -29.37
CA PHE A 318 23.11 -35.10 -28.40
C PHE A 318 22.48 -34.92 -27.01
N VAL A 319 21.28 -34.33 -26.93
CA VAL A 319 20.51 -34.23 -25.68
C VAL A 319 20.10 -35.62 -25.18
N GLY A 320 19.75 -36.54 -26.07
CA GLY A 320 19.44 -37.94 -25.74
C GLY A 320 20.63 -38.72 -25.17
N ARG A 321 21.84 -38.54 -25.72
CA ARG A 321 23.08 -39.12 -25.18
C ARG A 321 23.47 -38.49 -23.84
N TRP A 322 23.30 -37.17 -23.69
CA TRP A 322 23.59 -36.48 -22.43
C TRP A 322 22.59 -36.86 -21.34
N ARG A 323 21.29 -36.99 -21.67
CA ARG A 323 20.26 -37.57 -20.78
C ARG A 323 20.59 -39.01 -20.41
N ARG A 324 21.03 -39.88 -21.34
CA ARG A 324 21.42 -41.26 -21.02
C ARG A 324 22.66 -41.34 -20.13
N LYS A 325 23.65 -40.46 -20.32
CA LYS A 325 24.87 -40.40 -19.49
C LYS A 325 24.55 -39.89 -18.08
N ASN A 326 23.72 -38.86 -17.95
CA ASN A 326 23.26 -38.37 -16.66
C ASN A 326 22.27 -39.31 -15.96
N ARG A 327 21.48 -40.10 -16.70
CA ARG A 327 20.59 -41.12 -16.11
C ARG A 327 21.38 -42.28 -15.51
N ARG A 328 22.52 -42.66 -16.10
CA ARG A 328 23.46 -43.63 -15.51
C ARG A 328 24.21 -43.09 -14.29
N GLN A 329 24.40 -41.77 -14.18
CA GLN A 329 24.95 -41.13 -12.96
C GLN A 329 23.89 -40.85 -11.88
N LYS A 330 22.59 -40.92 -12.22
CA LYS A 330 21.46 -40.73 -11.29
C LYS A 330 20.87 -42.04 -10.75
N GLU A 331 21.52 -43.18 -10.97
CA GLU A 331 21.42 -44.34 -10.06
C GLU A 331 22.12 -43.96 -8.74
N ARG A 332 21.54 -42.99 -8.04
CA ARG A 332 21.92 -42.59 -6.70
C ARG A 332 21.37 -43.68 -5.78
N ARG A 333 22.28 -44.42 -5.13
CA ARG A 333 21.97 -45.17 -3.91
C ARG A 333 21.30 -44.21 -2.93
N VAL A 334 20.02 -44.44 -2.67
CA VAL A 334 19.30 -43.72 -1.62
C VAL A 334 19.75 -44.34 -0.29
N TRP A 335 20.32 -43.52 0.58
CA TRP A 335 20.72 -43.93 1.92
C TRP A 335 19.52 -43.79 2.85
N GLY A 336 18.98 -44.92 3.32
CA GLY A 336 18.04 -44.94 4.43
C GLY A 336 18.78 -44.97 5.77
N PRO A 337 18.06 -44.78 6.90
CA PRO A 337 18.65 -44.80 8.25
C PRO A 337 19.28 -46.16 8.64
N ALA A 338 19.13 -47.20 7.83
CA ALA A 338 19.73 -48.53 8.02
C ALA A 338 20.78 -48.92 6.95
N GLY A 339 21.15 -48.00 6.04
CA GLY A 339 22.13 -48.26 4.96
C GLY A 339 21.57 -48.09 3.54
N PRO A 340 22.38 -48.37 2.50
CA PRO A 340 21.99 -48.17 1.11
C PRO A 340 20.95 -49.20 0.67
N VAL A 341 19.85 -48.73 0.07
CA VAL A 341 18.80 -49.60 -0.51
C VAL A 341 18.86 -49.51 -2.03
N ASP A 342 18.97 -50.65 -2.70
CA ASP A 342 18.89 -50.75 -4.16
C ASP A 342 17.43 -50.62 -4.59
N VAL A 343 17.08 -49.50 -5.21
CA VAL A 343 15.74 -49.30 -5.77
C VAL A 343 15.70 -49.95 -7.14
N VAL A 344 15.27 -51.21 -7.20
CA VAL A 344 14.95 -51.87 -8.48
C VAL A 344 13.74 -51.12 -9.05
N ALA A 345 13.97 -50.44 -10.18
CA ALA A 345 12.94 -49.69 -10.89
C ALA A 345 11.97 -50.67 -11.58
N GLU A 346 11.04 -51.25 -10.82
CA GLU A 346 9.80 -51.76 -11.41
C GLU A 346 8.94 -50.56 -11.80
N GLY A 347 8.68 -50.45 -13.11
CA GLY A 347 8.03 -49.31 -13.73
C GLY A 347 6.54 -49.23 -13.43
N SER A 348 6.17 -48.79 -12.23
CA SER A 348 4.86 -48.21 -11.96
C SER A 348 4.97 -46.69 -12.05
N SER A 349 4.29 -46.10 -13.02
CA SER A 349 4.09 -44.66 -13.10
C SER A 349 3.57 -44.11 -11.78
N PHE A 350 4.17 -43.00 -11.36
CA PHE A 350 3.72 -42.22 -10.22
C PHE A 350 2.46 -41.46 -10.69
N ASP A 351 1.28 -42.04 -10.44
CA ASP A 351 0.01 -41.32 -10.64
C ASP A 351 -0.15 -40.28 -9.52
N GLU A 352 0.05 -39.01 -9.86
CA GLU A 352 -0.06 -37.86 -8.95
C GLU A 352 -1.48 -37.61 -8.41
N GLU A 353 -2.50 -38.39 -8.82
CA GLU A 353 -3.90 -38.18 -8.44
C GLU A 353 -4.42 -39.03 -7.26
N LYS A 354 -3.58 -39.86 -6.61
CA LYS A 354 -3.99 -40.56 -5.39
C LYS A 354 -3.22 -40.05 -4.19
N GLY A 355 -3.92 -39.23 -3.41
CA GLY A 355 -3.43 -38.52 -2.23
C GLY A 355 -2.54 -39.38 -1.32
N VAL A 356 -1.52 -38.71 -0.78
CA VAL A 356 -0.62 -39.22 0.25
C VAL A 356 -1.42 -39.42 1.54
N GLY A 357 -2.20 -40.48 1.58
CA GLY A 357 -2.66 -41.09 2.82
C GLY A 357 -1.53 -41.94 3.36
N LEU A 358 -0.94 -41.51 4.49
CA LEU A 358 -0.10 -42.34 5.35
C LEU A 358 -0.88 -43.63 5.69
N ARG A 359 -0.70 -44.68 4.89
CA ARG A 359 -1.18 -46.01 5.24
C ARG A 359 -0.36 -46.51 6.43
N ARG A 360 -0.99 -46.60 7.59
CA ARG A 360 -0.43 -47.32 8.74
C ARG A 360 -0.24 -48.80 8.34
N PRO A 361 0.88 -49.44 8.72
CA PRO A 361 1.05 -50.87 8.52
C PRO A 361 0.03 -51.63 9.39
N ASP A 362 -0.77 -52.49 8.76
CA ASP A 362 -1.89 -53.19 9.41
C ASP A 362 -1.46 -54.29 10.38
N ASN A 363 -0.17 -54.64 10.49
CA ASN A 363 0.29 -55.65 11.43
C ASN A 363 1.70 -55.35 11.96
N VAL A 364 1.80 -54.72 13.12
CA VAL A 364 3.02 -54.74 13.95
C VAL A 364 2.81 -55.77 15.05
N ARG A 365 3.45 -56.94 14.91
CA ARG A 365 3.60 -57.89 16.02
C ARG A 365 4.57 -57.28 17.04
N LEU A 366 4.04 -56.85 18.17
CA LEU A 366 4.85 -56.57 19.36
C LEU A 366 5.39 -57.90 19.87
N GLY A 367 6.70 -58.11 19.75
CA GLY A 367 7.39 -59.17 20.47
C GLY A 367 7.22 -58.94 21.97
N LYS A 368 6.78 -59.97 22.69
CA LYS A 368 6.91 -60.03 24.15
C LYS A 368 8.39 -60.24 24.50
N LEU A 369 8.75 -59.66 25.65
CA LEU A 369 10.02 -59.77 26.38
C LEU A 369 10.81 -61.07 26.15
#